data_AF-A0A0S8BIM2-F1
#
_entry.id   AF-A0A0S8BIM2-F1
#
_cell.length_a   1.000
_cell.length_b   1.000
_cell.length_c   1.000
_cell.angle_alpha   90.00
_cell.angle_beta   90.00
_cell.angle_gamma   90.00
#
_symmetry.space_group_name_H-M   'P 1'
#
loop_
_entity.id
_entity.type
_entity.pdbx_description
1 polymer ?
#
loop_
_entity_poly.entity_id
_entity_poly.type
_entity_poly.pdbx_seq_one_letter_code
_entity_poly.pdbx_strand_id
1 'polypeptide(L)'
;MTRSISSKLLIGAIVLCGVIACSKSKTSIPLTWRNPGFEDVSFEKLFVIGVARDEGRRLFEDEFVEALVAKGAEAEPSWTLLPQKEQLTKEEILGSVDGGRYDGVLVTRLLSVEKDQEYVPPKSYTVPKVHHGYGYYGYYDYYVTSYATVHEPGYFKTDTTFRLETNLFSVATGGLVWSGQSETVNPDSVSEVIDSVTAAVAAELAKEKLIR
;
A
#
# COMPACT_ATOMS: atom_id res chain seq x y z
N MET A 1 45.24 50.04 12.60
CA MET A 1 45.49 48.88 13.47
C MET A 1 44.47 48.90 14.59
N THR A 2 43.60 47.89 14.69
CA THR A 2 43.06 47.30 15.94
C THR A 2 42.04 46.22 15.55
N ARG A 3 42.39 44.96 15.81
CA ARG A 3 41.50 43.79 15.75
C ARG A 3 40.54 43.82 16.94
N SER A 4 39.32 43.31 16.76
CA SER A 4 38.56 42.71 17.86
C SER A 4 37.88 41.43 17.38
N ILE A 5 38.08 40.38 18.17
CA ILE A 5 37.67 38.98 17.99
C ILE A 5 36.31 38.77 18.68
N SER A 6 35.69 37.62 18.40
CA SER A 6 34.63 36.92 19.17
C SER A 6 33.21 37.29 18.73
N SER A 7 32.19 36.44 18.69
CA SER A 7 31.99 35.01 18.96
C SER A 7 30.47 34.88 19.13
N LYS A 8 29.85 33.89 18.48
CA LYS A 8 28.52 33.33 18.81
C LYS A 8 27.29 34.23 18.54
N LEU A 9 26.44 33.78 17.61
CA LEU A 9 25.09 33.30 17.94
C LEU A 9 24.49 32.67 16.68
N LEU A 10 24.73 31.37 16.52
CA LEU A 10 23.77 30.50 15.83
C LEU A 10 22.50 30.50 16.69
N ILE A 11 21.41 31.07 16.17
CA ILE A 11 20.06 30.78 16.66
C ILE A 11 19.36 30.07 15.52
N GLY A 12 19.17 28.78 15.71
CA GLY A 12 18.49 27.88 14.78
C GLY A 12 16.99 28.12 14.77
N ALA A 13 16.42 28.14 13.57
CA ALA A 13 15.02 27.88 13.34
C ALA A 13 14.88 26.40 12.93
N ILE A 14 14.75 25.52 13.92
CA ILE A 14 14.24 24.16 13.70
C ILE A 14 12.74 24.31 13.50
N VAL A 15 12.32 24.37 12.24
CA VAL A 15 10.92 24.16 11.85
C VAL A 15 10.68 22.66 11.98
N LEU A 16 10.02 22.27 13.07
CA LEU A 16 9.60 20.91 13.35
C LEU A 16 8.45 20.55 12.39
N CYS A 17 8.79 19.95 11.25
CA CYS A 17 7.81 19.30 10.37
C CYS A 17 7.18 18.12 11.12
N GLY A 18 6.03 18.35 11.75
CA GLY A 18 5.12 17.30 12.19
C GLY A 18 4.38 16.73 10.99
N VAL A 19 5.06 15.91 10.18
CA VAL A 19 4.37 15.01 9.26
C VAL A 19 3.81 13.88 10.12
N ILE A 20 2.51 13.91 10.37
CA ILE A 20 1.78 12.77 10.90
C ILE A 20 1.96 11.67 9.86
N ALA A 21 2.84 10.71 10.14
CA ALA A 21 2.97 9.53 9.32
C ALA A 21 1.68 8.72 9.52
N CYS A 22 0.68 8.94 8.66
CA CYS A 22 -0.35 7.93 8.43
C CYS A 22 0.40 6.65 8.05
N SER A 23 0.36 5.65 8.93
CA SER A 23 0.91 4.33 8.65
C SER A 23 0.05 3.70 7.56
N LYS A 24 0.34 3.99 6.28
CA LYS A 24 -0.26 3.28 5.17
C LYS A 24 0.05 1.78 5.37
N SER A 25 -0.99 0.97 5.41
CA SER A 25 -0.91 -0.49 5.39
C SER A 25 -0.03 -0.93 4.21
N LYS A 26 0.89 -1.84 4.51
CA LYS A 26 1.95 -2.24 3.58
C LYS A 26 1.58 -3.54 2.91
N THR A 27 1.39 -3.52 1.60
CA THR A 27 1.23 -4.72 0.80
C THR A 27 2.55 -5.50 0.71
N SER A 28 2.46 -6.81 0.82
CA SER A 28 3.56 -7.74 0.54
C SER A 28 3.21 -8.62 -0.67
N ILE A 29 4.21 -9.15 -1.37
CA ILE A 29 4.03 -10.05 -2.52
C ILE A 29 4.75 -11.36 -2.19
N PRO A 30 4.18 -12.23 -1.34
CA PRO A 30 4.86 -13.43 -0.85
C PRO A 30 5.09 -14.50 -1.92
N LEU A 31 4.30 -14.49 -2.99
CA LEU A 31 4.37 -15.46 -4.08
C LEU A 31 4.56 -14.72 -5.39
N THR A 32 5.70 -14.96 -6.03
CA THR A 32 5.95 -14.55 -7.42
C THR A 32 6.41 -15.75 -8.24
N TRP A 33 6.03 -15.74 -9.50
CA TRP A 33 6.48 -16.69 -10.50
C TRP A 33 6.79 -15.95 -11.79
N ARG A 34 7.97 -16.24 -12.35
CA ARG A 34 8.39 -15.70 -13.65
C ARG A 34 8.65 -16.86 -14.60
N ASN A 35 8.21 -16.69 -15.84
CA ASN A 35 8.43 -17.65 -16.89
C ASN A 35 9.89 -17.62 -17.37
N PRO A 36 10.66 -18.74 -17.28
CA PRO A 36 12.05 -18.79 -17.73
C PRO A 36 12.21 -18.68 -19.25
N GLY A 37 11.12 -18.79 -20.03
CA GLY A 37 11.15 -18.51 -21.47
C GLY A 37 11.26 -17.01 -21.83
N PHE A 38 11.23 -16.12 -20.83
CA PHE A 38 11.14 -14.67 -20.98
C PHE A 38 12.21 -13.93 -20.14
N GLU A 39 13.48 -14.34 -20.26
CA GLU A 39 14.57 -13.76 -19.45
C GLU A 39 14.94 -12.32 -19.86
N ASP A 40 14.92 -12.00 -21.15
CA ASP A 40 15.33 -10.69 -21.69
C ASP A 40 14.17 -9.84 -22.23
N VAL A 41 12.98 -9.98 -21.64
CA VAL A 41 11.84 -9.13 -22.01
C VAL A 41 11.65 -7.96 -21.05
N SER A 42 11.34 -6.81 -21.63
CA SER A 42 10.95 -5.60 -20.94
C SER A 42 9.82 -4.97 -21.73
N PHE A 43 8.73 -4.62 -21.05
CA PHE A 43 7.52 -4.06 -21.65
C PHE A 43 7.56 -2.54 -21.52
N GLU A 44 7.32 -1.87 -22.65
CA GLU A 44 7.30 -0.42 -22.77
C GLU A 44 5.88 0.13 -22.58
N LYS A 45 4.87 -0.54 -23.15
CA LYS A 45 3.49 -0.05 -23.14
C LYS A 45 2.50 -1.12 -22.69
N LEU A 46 1.98 -0.95 -21.49
CA LEU A 46 1.11 -1.89 -20.81
C LEU A 46 -0.37 -1.53 -20.95
N PHE A 47 -1.21 -2.55 -21.16
CA PHE A 47 -2.65 -2.43 -21.04
C PHE A 47 -3.12 -3.02 -19.70
N VAL A 48 -3.79 -2.23 -18.88
CA VAL A 48 -4.14 -2.62 -17.50
C VAL A 48 -5.63 -2.98 -17.39
N ILE A 49 -5.91 -4.22 -16.97
CA ILE A 49 -7.26 -4.76 -16.81
C ILE A 49 -7.49 -5.15 -15.35
N GLY A 50 -8.42 -4.48 -14.68
CA GLY A 50 -8.93 -4.85 -13.37
C GLY A 50 -10.20 -5.70 -13.49
N VAL A 51 -10.20 -6.88 -12.85
CA VAL A 51 -11.39 -7.75 -12.77
C VAL A 51 -12.21 -7.37 -11.54
N ALA A 52 -13.06 -6.35 -11.70
CA ALA A 52 -13.95 -5.84 -10.67
C ALA A 52 -15.24 -5.27 -11.27
N ARG A 53 -16.22 -4.95 -10.41
CA ARG A 53 -17.41 -4.18 -10.79
C ARG A 53 -17.07 -2.72 -11.08
N ASP A 54 -17.91 -2.05 -11.86
CA ASP A 54 -17.56 -0.81 -12.60
C ASP A 54 -16.84 0.28 -11.81
N GLU A 55 -17.34 0.71 -10.66
CA GLU A 55 -16.71 1.81 -9.91
C GLU A 55 -15.33 1.45 -9.35
N GLY A 56 -15.16 0.21 -8.87
CA GLY A 56 -13.90 -0.27 -8.33
C GLY A 56 -12.85 -0.52 -9.43
N ARG A 57 -13.29 -0.92 -10.62
CA ARG A 57 -12.41 -1.16 -11.77
C ARG A 57 -11.71 0.12 -12.23
N ARG A 58 -12.44 1.23 -12.39
CA ARG A 58 -11.86 2.49 -12.89
C ARG A 58 -10.78 3.02 -11.95
N LEU A 59 -11.14 3.17 -10.67
CA LEU A 59 -10.20 3.64 -9.65
C LEU A 59 -8.97 2.74 -9.57
N PHE A 60 -9.16 1.42 -9.59
CA PHE A 60 -8.03 0.49 -9.55
C PHE A 60 -7.11 0.62 -10.77
N GLU A 61 -7.67 0.67 -11.97
CA GLU A 61 -6.87 0.77 -13.20
C GLU A 61 -6.15 2.11 -13.31
N ASP A 62 -6.78 3.22 -12.90
CA ASP A 62 -6.18 4.56 -12.89
C ASP A 62 -4.97 4.62 -11.94
N GLU A 63 -5.14 4.18 -10.69
CA GLU A 63 -4.04 4.14 -9.70
C GLU A 63 -2.91 3.21 -10.15
N PHE A 64 -3.24 2.10 -10.82
CA PHE A 64 -2.21 1.18 -11.32
C PHE A 64 -1.42 1.78 -12.49
N VAL A 65 -2.09 2.48 -13.39
CA VAL A 65 -1.42 3.23 -14.46
C VAL A 65 -0.49 4.29 -13.87
N GLU A 66 -0.95 5.07 -12.88
CA GLU A 66 -0.11 6.05 -12.20
C GLU A 66 1.12 5.41 -11.54
N ALA A 67 0.94 4.27 -10.87
CA ALA A 67 2.04 3.54 -10.24
C ALA A 67 3.07 3.01 -11.25
N LEU A 68 2.62 2.53 -12.42
CA LEU A 68 3.50 2.06 -13.50
C LEU A 68 4.25 3.22 -14.17
N VAL A 69 3.56 4.33 -14.46
CA VAL A 69 4.16 5.54 -15.02
C VAL A 69 5.21 6.13 -14.09
N ALA A 70 4.96 6.12 -12.77
CA ALA A 70 5.94 6.52 -11.76
C ALA A 70 7.20 5.63 -11.74
N LYS A 71 7.18 4.46 -12.39
CA LYS A 71 8.32 3.54 -12.56
C LYS A 71 8.97 3.61 -13.94
N GLY A 72 8.45 4.40 -14.88
CA GLY A 72 9.04 4.63 -16.20
C GLY A 72 8.23 4.05 -17.36
N ALA A 73 7.26 3.19 -17.09
CA ALA A 73 6.50 2.50 -18.13
C ALA A 73 5.38 3.39 -18.72
N GLU A 74 5.02 3.17 -19.98
CA GLU A 74 3.75 3.64 -20.50
C GLU A 74 2.65 2.64 -20.11
N ALA A 75 1.49 3.15 -19.70
CA ALA A 75 0.35 2.30 -19.37
C ALA A 75 -0.97 3.00 -19.71
N GLU A 76 -1.98 2.23 -20.12
CA GLU A 76 -3.34 2.74 -20.31
C GLU A 76 -4.36 1.84 -19.63
N PRO A 77 -5.39 2.44 -19.01
CA PRO A 77 -6.42 1.67 -18.31
C PRO A 77 -7.46 1.16 -19.32
N SER A 78 -7.89 -0.08 -19.12
CA SER A 78 -8.79 -0.75 -20.05
C SER A 78 -10.20 -0.18 -20.09
N TRP A 79 -10.67 0.48 -19.02
CA TRP A 79 -12.02 1.08 -18.99
C TRP A 79 -12.22 2.19 -20.04
N THR A 80 -11.15 2.73 -20.63
CA THR A 80 -11.22 3.74 -21.70
C THR A 80 -11.57 3.16 -23.06
N LEU A 81 -11.23 1.88 -23.29
CA LEU A 81 -11.44 1.19 -24.57
C LEU A 81 -12.47 0.06 -24.48
N LEU A 82 -12.63 -0.53 -23.31
CA LEU A 82 -13.51 -1.67 -23.08
C LEU A 82 -14.83 -1.26 -22.42
N PRO A 83 -15.93 -1.96 -22.73
CA PRO A 83 -17.20 -1.74 -22.07
C PRO A 83 -17.12 -1.98 -20.56
N GLN A 84 -17.98 -1.28 -19.84
CA GLN A 84 -18.18 -1.40 -18.40
C GLN A 84 -19.15 -2.55 -18.11
N LYS A 85 -18.56 -3.73 -17.96
CA LYS A 85 -19.25 -4.96 -17.57
C LYS A 85 -18.25 -5.87 -16.88
N GLU A 86 -18.77 -6.76 -16.04
CA GLU A 86 -18.00 -7.69 -15.23
C GLU A 86 -17.27 -8.76 -16.07
N GLN A 87 -17.84 -9.14 -17.21
CA GLN A 87 -17.28 -10.15 -18.11
C GLN A 87 -17.03 -9.57 -19.50
N LEU A 88 -15.76 -9.37 -19.80
CA LEU A 88 -15.26 -8.98 -21.13
C LEU A 88 -15.14 -10.23 -22.01
N THR A 89 -15.51 -10.12 -23.28
CA THR A 89 -15.28 -11.20 -24.24
C THR A 89 -13.83 -11.18 -24.73
N LYS A 90 -13.36 -12.33 -25.22
CA LYS A 90 -12.03 -12.44 -25.81
C LYS A 90 -11.85 -11.45 -26.96
N GLU A 91 -12.87 -11.29 -27.79
CA GLU A 91 -12.86 -10.43 -28.98
C GLU A 91 -12.73 -8.95 -28.59
N GLU A 92 -13.40 -8.51 -27.52
CA GLU A 92 -13.31 -7.14 -27.02
C GLU A 92 -11.90 -6.82 -26.52
N ILE A 93 -11.30 -7.75 -25.75
CA ILE A 93 -9.94 -7.60 -25.21
C ILE A 93 -8.93 -7.56 -26.37
N LEU A 94 -8.97 -8.54 -27.27
CA LEU A 94 -8.02 -8.61 -28.39
C LEU A 94 -8.15 -7.40 -29.33
N GLY A 95 -9.38 -6.98 -29.67
CA GLY A 95 -9.60 -5.82 -30.53
C GLY A 95 -9.07 -4.51 -29.94
N SER A 96 -9.13 -4.36 -28.61
CA SER A 96 -8.59 -3.17 -27.94
C SER A 96 -7.07 -3.19 -27.87
N VAL A 97 -6.49 -4.38 -27.61
CA VAL A 97 -5.04 -4.55 -27.51
C VAL A 97 -4.35 -4.31 -28.86
N ASP A 98 -4.90 -4.86 -29.95
CA ASP A 98 -4.33 -4.73 -31.29
C ASP A 98 -4.31 -3.27 -31.79
N GLY A 99 -5.25 -2.43 -31.33
CA GLY A 99 -5.35 -1.03 -31.72
C GLY A 99 -4.38 -0.08 -31.01
N GLY A 100 -3.89 -0.43 -29.82
CA GLY A 100 -3.17 0.49 -28.93
C GLY A 100 -1.65 0.39 -28.94
N ARG A 101 -1.07 -0.53 -29.74
CA ARG A 101 0.37 -0.84 -29.78
C ARG A 101 0.95 -1.26 -28.42
N TYR A 102 0.18 -1.96 -27.61
CA TYR A 102 0.67 -2.52 -26.35
C TYR A 102 1.58 -3.72 -26.61
N ASP A 103 2.61 -3.88 -25.80
CA ASP A 103 3.49 -5.05 -25.82
C ASP A 103 3.24 -6.00 -24.64
N GLY A 104 2.61 -5.50 -23.57
CA GLY A 104 2.18 -6.29 -22.42
C GLY A 104 0.74 -6.00 -21.96
N VAL A 105 0.11 -7.02 -21.37
CA VAL A 105 -1.20 -6.89 -20.71
C VAL A 105 -1.08 -7.31 -19.25
N LEU A 106 -1.50 -6.44 -18.35
CA LEU A 106 -1.64 -6.74 -16.93
C LEU A 106 -3.10 -7.03 -16.61
N VAL A 107 -3.34 -8.16 -15.95
CA VAL A 107 -4.67 -8.55 -15.47
C VAL A 107 -4.60 -8.78 -13.97
N THR A 108 -5.41 -8.05 -13.21
CA THR A 108 -5.49 -8.22 -11.74
C THR A 108 -6.89 -8.63 -11.31
N ARG A 109 -6.97 -9.60 -10.40
CA ARG A 109 -8.23 -10.07 -9.81
C ARG A 109 -8.12 -10.23 -8.29
N LEU A 110 -9.24 -10.04 -7.62
CA LEU A 110 -9.39 -10.36 -6.20
C LEU A 110 -9.49 -11.88 -6.01
N LEU A 111 -8.63 -12.45 -5.16
CA LEU A 111 -8.66 -13.87 -4.79
C LEU A 111 -9.52 -14.11 -3.55
N SER A 112 -9.26 -13.36 -2.47
CA SER A 112 -10.01 -13.49 -1.22
C SER A 112 -9.97 -12.20 -0.38
N VAL A 113 -10.95 -12.09 0.51
CA VAL A 113 -10.97 -11.13 1.63
C VAL A 113 -11.28 -11.94 2.88
N GLU A 114 -10.29 -12.08 3.76
CA GLU A 114 -10.40 -12.84 5.00
C GLU A 114 -10.57 -11.91 6.19
N LYS A 115 -11.40 -12.32 7.15
CA LYS A 115 -11.68 -11.56 8.38
C LYS A 115 -11.53 -12.47 9.60
N ASP A 116 -10.51 -12.22 10.40
CA ASP A 116 -10.25 -12.95 11.64
C ASP A 116 -10.60 -12.09 12.85
N GLN A 117 -11.24 -12.68 13.86
CA GLN A 117 -11.57 -11.98 15.11
C GLN A 117 -10.68 -12.49 16.24
N GLU A 118 -9.82 -11.62 16.77
CA GLU A 118 -8.98 -11.87 17.93
C GLU A 118 -9.60 -11.22 19.18
N TYR A 119 -9.82 -12.00 20.24
CA TYR A 119 -10.21 -11.45 21.53
C TYR A 119 -8.99 -10.94 22.28
N VAL A 120 -8.91 -9.62 22.47
CA VAL A 120 -7.87 -8.98 23.28
C VAL A 120 -8.38 -8.95 24.73
N PRO A 121 -7.74 -9.69 25.67
CA PRO A 121 -8.18 -9.72 27.05
C PRO A 121 -7.92 -8.38 27.75
N PRO A 122 -8.72 -8.04 28.78
CA PRO A 122 -8.55 -6.81 29.54
C PRO A 122 -7.16 -6.75 30.18
N LYS A 123 -6.56 -5.56 30.20
CA LYS A 123 -5.28 -5.28 30.85
C LYS A 123 -5.49 -4.32 32.00
N SER A 124 -4.78 -4.55 33.10
CA SER A 124 -4.72 -3.60 34.22
C SER A 124 -3.26 -3.26 34.47
N TYR A 125 -2.94 -1.98 34.45
CA TYR A 125 -1.59 -1.51 34.76
C TYR A 125 -1.65 -0.27 35.65
N THR A 126 -0.64 -0.13 36.49
CA THR A 126 -0.53 1.00 37.40
C THR A 126 0.29 2.10 36.72
N VAL A 127 -0.30 3.28 36.55
CA VAL A 127 0.45 4.46 36.10
C VAL A 127 0.86 5.29 37.32
N PRO A 128 2.14 5.65 37.47
CA PRO A 128 2.55 6.61 38.48
C PRO A 128 1.93 7.98 38.15
N LYS A 129 1.10 8.51 39.04
CA LYS A 129 0.62 9.89 38.90
C LYS A 129 1.78 10.85 39.21
N VAL A 130 2.29 11.51 38.18
CA VAL A 130 3.29 12.59 38.34
C VAL A 130 2.57 13.84 38.83
N HIS A 131 2.60 14.09 40.14
CA HIS A 131 2.03 15.31 40.72
C HIS A 131 2.99 16.49 40.56
N HIS A 132 2.64 17.44 39.68
CA HIS A 132 3.28 18.76 39.58
C HIS A 132 2.52 19.78 40.44
N GLY A 133 2.58 19.65 41.77
CA GLY A 133 1.87 20.55 42.68
C GLY A 133 2.65 20.79 43.98
N TYR A 134 3.10 22.04 44.18
CA TYR A 134 3.64 22.52 45.45
C TYR A 134 2.49 22.66 46.47
N GLY A 135 2.29 21.66 47.33
CA GLY A 135 1.31 21.70 48.39
C GLY A 135 1.54 20.61 49.43
N TYR A 136 1.47 20.97 50.71
CA TYR A 136 1.66 20.11 51.88
C TYR A 136 0.76 18.86 51.83
N TYR A 137 1.28 17.74 51.33
CA TYR A 137 0.67 16.41 51.43
C TYR A 137 1.69 15.43 52.05
N GLY A 138 1.32 14.75 53.13
CA GLY A 138 2.19 13.83 53.85
C GLY A 138 2.53 12.56 53.05
N TYR A 139 3.61 11.87 53.42
CA TYR A 139 4.12 10.66 52.73
C TYR A 139 3.05 9.57 52.50
N TYR A 140 2.07 9.47 53.40
CA TYR A 140 0.96 8.53 53.29
C TYR A 140 0.02 8.83 52.10
N ASP A 141 -0.26 10.11 51.83
CA ASP A 141 -1.16 10.54 50.76
C ASP A 141 -0.51 10.34 49.38
N TYR A 142 0.81 10.57 49.29
CA TYR A 142 1.61 10.23 48.12
C TYR A 142 1.63 8.70 47.88
N TYR A 143 1.80 7.88 48.91
CA TYR A 143 1.82 6.42 48.79
C TYR A 143 0.48 5.86 48.25
N VAL A 144 -0.65 6.34 48.78
CA VAL A 144 -1.98 5.87 48.38
C VAL A 144 -2.35 6.33 46.95
N THR A 145 -1.94 7.53 46.54
CA THR A 145 -2.24 8.09 45.20
C THR A 145 -1.27 7.68 44.11
N SER A 146 -0.09 7.14 44.48
CA SER A 146 0.93 6.63 43.55
C SER A 146 0.45 5.42 42.74
N TYR A 147 -0.57 4.71 43.22
CA TYR A 147 -1.13 3.52 42.57
C TYR A 147 -2.48 3.83 41.92
N ALA A 148 -2.46 4.59 40.81
CA ALA A 148 -3.63 4.69 39.95
C ALA A 148 -3.66 3.47 39.02
N THR A 149 -4.54 2.52 39.30
CA THR A 149 -4.78 1.36 38.42
C THR A 149 -5.66 1.80 37.25
N VAL A 150 -5.13 1.74 36.05
CA VAL A 150 -5.89 1.91 34.80
C VAL A 150 -6.38 0.54 34.37
N HIS A 151 -7.69 0.44 34.11
CA HIS A 151 -8.32 -0.76 33.58
C HIS A 151 -8.69 -0.55 32.12
N GLU A 152 -8.09 -1.32 31.22
CA GLU A 152 -8.47 -1.40 29.83
C GLU A 152 -9.42 -2.61 29.66
N PRO A 153 -10.68 -2.41 29.26
CA PRO A 153 -11.61 -3.51 29.03
C PRO A 153 -11.18 -4.37 27.85
N GLY A 154 -11.52 -5.66 27.88
CA GLY A 154 -11.29 -6.55 26.75
C GLY A 154 -12.15 -6.16 25.56
N TYR A 155 -11.64 -6.37 24.36
CA TYR A 155 -12.35 -6.05 23.11
C TYR A 155 -12.02 -7.09 22.03
N PHE A 156 -12.89 -7.20 21.04
CA PHE A 156 -12.61 -7.99 19.84
C PHE A 156 -11.93 -7.09 18.81
N LYS A 157 -10.79 -7.53 18.30
CA LYS A 157 -10.09 -6.94 17.16
C LYS A 157 -10.41 -7.76 15.92
N THR A 158 -10.85 -7.11 14.84
CA THR A 158 -11.06 -7.78 13.55
C THR A 158 -9.87 -7.48 12.66
N ASP A 159 -9.10 -8.49 12.30
CA ASP A 159 -8.05 -8.38 11.28
C ASP A 159 -8.64 -8.71 9.91
N THR A 160 -8.38 -7.88 8.89
CA THR A 160 -8.86 -8.08 7.51
C THR A 160 -7.69 -8.21 6.55
N THR A 161 -7.63 -9.28 5.76
CA THR A 161 -6.58 -9.52 4.77
C THR A 161 -7.15 -9.59 3.36
N PHE A 162 -6.65 -8.75 2.45
CA PHE A 162 -6.99 -8.77 1.04
C PHE A 162 -5.91 -9.52 0.25
N ARG A 163 -6.32 -10.46 -0.60
CA ARG A 163 -5.42 -11.16 -1.52
C ARG A 163 -5.78 -10.87 -2.96
N LEU A 164 -4.83 -10.35 -3.74
CA LEU A 164 -5.01 -10.08 -5.17
C LEU A 164 -3.94 -10.79 -5.99
N GLU A 165 -4.31 -11.33 -7.14
CA GLU A 165 -3.40 -11.92 -8.11
C GLU A 165 -3.26 -11.00 -9.31
N THR A 166 -2.03 -10.69 -9.70
CA THR A 166 -1.70 -9.93 -10.91
C THR A 166 -0.87 -10.79 -11.84
N ASN A 167 -1.29 -10.84 -13.10
CA ASN A 167 -0.65 -11.60 -14.16
C ASN A 167 -0.23 -10.68 -15.31
N LEU A 168 1.01 -10.81 -15.76
CA LEU A 168 1.57 -10.09 -16.91
C LEU A 168 1.70 -11.04 -18.10
N PHE A 169 1.11 -10.64 -19.22
CA PHE A 169 1.13 -11.39 -20.48
C PHE A 169 1.87 -10.62 -21.56
N SER A 170 2.57 -11.33 -22.43
CA SER A 170 3.15 -10.78 -23.65
C SER A 170 2.08 -10.71 -24.75
N VAL A 171 1.88 -9.54 -25.35
CA VAL A 171 0.94 -9.38 -26.48
C VAL A 171 1.41 -10.18 -27.70
N ALA A 172 2.72 -10.14 -27.99
CA ALA A 172 3.31 -10.79 -29.16
C ALA A 172 3.11 -12.32 -29.18
N THR A 173 3.08 -12.96 -28.02
CA THR A 173 2.99 -14.43 -27.90
C THR A 173 1.69 -14.92 -27.26
N GLY A 174 0.95 -14.05 -26.57
CA GLY A 174 -0.15 -14.41 -25.67
C GLY A 174 0.30 -15.17 -24.42
N GLY A 175 1.61 -15.34 -24.20
CA GLY A 175 2.17 -16.13 -23.10
C GLY A 175 2.13 -15.40 -21.77
N LEU A 176 1.91 -16.15 -20.68
CA LEU A 176 2.09 -15.64 -19.32
C LEU A 176 3.59 -15.50 -19.03
N VAL A 177 3.98 -14.28 -18.66
CA VAL A 177 5.38 -13.89 -18.42
C VAL A 177 5.68 -13.86 -16.93
N TRP A 178 4.75 -13.31 -16.14
CA TRP A 178 4.91 -13.15 -14.70
C TRP A 178 3.56 -13.25 -13.99
N SER A 179 3.57 -13.76 -12.77
CA SER A 179 2.43 -13.84 -11.87
C SER A 179 2.86 -13.49 -10.45
N GLY A 180 2.10 -12.65 -9.77
CA GLY A 180 2.34 -12.29 -8.38
C GLY A 180 1.05 -12.28 -7.58
N GLN A 181 1.10 -12.86 -6.39
CA GLN A 181 0.01 -12.77 -5.40
C GLN A 181 0.44 -11.81 -4.30
N SER A 182 -0.41 -10.81 -4.09
CA SER A 182 -0.22 -9.73 -3.13
C SER A 182 -1.16 -9.89 -1.94
N GLU A 183 -0.67 -9.51 -0.76
CA GLU A 183 -1.42 -9.52 0.48
C GLU A 183 -1.36 -8.15 1.16
N THR A 184 -2.52 -7.59 1.45
CA THR A 184 -2.66 -6.34 2.24
C THR A 184 -3.40 -6.66 3.53
N VAL A 185 -2.73 -6.41 4.66
CA VAL A 185 -3.25 -6.70 6.00
C VAL A 185 -3.72 -5.41 6.67
N ASN A 186 -4.93 -5.45 7.21
CA ASN A 186 -5.59 -4.38 7.96
C ASN A 186 -5.57 -3.00 7.28
N PRO A 187 -6.04 -2.89 6.02
CA PRO A 187 -6.23 -1.59 5.40
C PRO A 187 -7.39 -0.84 6.07
N ASP A 188 -7.26 0.48 6.23
CA ASP A 188 -8.32 1.35 6.74
C ASP A 188 -9.42 1.58 5.70
N SER A 189 -9.11 1.40 4.40
CA SER A 189 -10.06 1.56 3.30
C SER A 189 -9.71 0.75 2.06
N VAL A 190 -10.68 0.57 1.15
CA VAL A 190 -10.44 -0.04 -0.16
C VAL A 190 -9.44 0.78 -0.99
N SER A 191 -9.51 2.12 -0.93
CA SER A 191 -8.55 2.99 -1.60
C SER A 191 -7.12 2.68 -1.17
N GLU A 192 -6.91 2.44 0.13
CA GLU A 192 -5.59 2.10 0.65
C GLU A 192 -5.08 0.74 0.16
N VAL A 193 -5.97 -0.24 -0.01
CA VAL A 193 -5.63 -1.51 -0.69
C VAL A 193 -5.16 -1.23 -2.12
N ILE A 194 -5.91 -0.42 -2.87
CA ILE A 194 -5.60 -0.07 -4.25
C ILE A 194 -4.23 0.61 -4.33
N ASP A 195 -4.03 1.71 -3.59
CA ASP A 195 -2.75 2.44 -3.52
C ASP A 195 -1.59 1.49 -3.21
N SER A 196 -1.75 0.66 -2.17
CA SER A 196 -0.67 -0.15 -1.62
C SER A 196 -0.33 -1.32 -2.55
N VAL A 197 -1.33 -1.98 -3.14
CA VAL A 197 -1.15 -3.09 -4.08
C VAL A 197 -0.53 -2.62 -5.39
N THR A 198 -1.09 -1.57 -6.00
CA THR A 198 -0.60 -1.05 -7.28
C THR A 198 0.84 -0.57 -7.18
N ALA A 199 1.18 0.17 -6.13
CA ALA A 199 2.55 0.60 -5.86
C ALA A 199 3.51 -0.57 -5.61
N ALA A 200 3.08 -1.59 -4.85
CA ALA A 200 3.91 -2.78 -4.58
C ALA A 200 4.17 -3.59 -5.85
N VAL A 201 3.15 -3.83 -6.68
CA VAL A 201 3.28 -4.60 -7.91
C VAL A 201 4.13 -3.84 -8.93
N ALA A 202 3.90 -2.54 -9.13
CA ALA A 202 4.72 -1.73 -10.03
C ALA A 202 6.20 -1.72 -9.59
N ALA A 203 6.46 -1.64 -8.28
CA ALA A 203 7.81 -1.73 -7.75
C ALA A 203 8.46 -3.10 -7.98
N GLU A 204 7.71 -4.20 -7.84
CA GLU A 204 8.24 -5.54 -8.08
C GLU A 204 8.52 -5.78 -9.57
N LEU A 205 7.62 -5.36 -10.47
CA LEU A 205 7.84 -5.43 -11.92
C LEU A 205 9.09 -4.65 -12.35
N ALA A 206 9.30 -3.45 -11.80
CA ALA A 206 10.50 -2.64 -12.04
C ALA A 206 11.77 -3.33 -11.50
N LYS A 207 11.70 -3.89 -10.29
CA LYS A 207 12.80 -4.64 -9.67
C LYS A 207 13.20 -5.86 -10.49
N GLU A 208 12.23 -6.57 -11.06
CA GLU A 208 12.45 -7.69 -11.97
C GLU A 208 12.81 -7.27 -13.40
N LYS A 209 12.89 -5.96 -13.68
CA LYS A 209 13.19 -5.38 -15.01
C LYS A 209 12.21 -5.79 -16.10
N LEU A 210 10.97 -6.10 -15.71
CA LEU A 210 9.90 -6.45 -16.64
C LEU A 210 9.30 -5.21 -17.30
N ILE A 211 9.49 -4.03 -16.73
CA ILE A 211 9.03 -2.76 -17.28
C ILE A 211 10.20 -1.80 -17.47
N ARG A 212 10.13 -0.97 -18.51
CA ARG A 212 11.19 -0.06 -18.93
C ARG A 212 11.06 1.34 -18.35
#